data_AF-A0A0V0RJK9-F1
#
_entry.id   AF-A0A0V0RJK9-F1
#
_cell.length_a   1.000
_cell.length_b   1.000
_cell.length_c   1.000
_cell.angle_alpha   90.00
_cell.angle_beta   90.00
_cell.angle_gamma   90.00
#
_symmetry.space_group_name_H-M   'P 1'
#
loop_
_entity.id
_entity.type
_entity.pdbx_description
1 polymer ?
#
loop_
_entity_poly.entity_id
_entity_poly.type
_entity_poly.pdbx_seq_one_letter_code
_entity_poly.pdbx_strand_id
1 'polypeptide(L)'
;LQCTTTGTAVLIFHSFIKKVSNIEQCCLEVSISSVLIFLTLFQLCFCIKSHQTIGITCLHMAGWANEDLVQLRDCIMIGYRILHPAKELSEHSGRYFKLWHSIARLERFILRKLRYNLQFAQPHKYLLNYLMNLSNWLERRVIDEQIVKMRISAVKILQDCYLKPELFDDNSSPTISIAAIYLALKICGISIPYADNDDPVPWWKVYRPSLTLERLIVLCNDILEIYQDE
;
A
#
# COMPACT_ATOMS: atom_id res chain seq x y z
N LEU A 1 -2.90 -10.42 -6.44
CA LEU A 1 -2.02 -11.09 -5.45
C LEU A 1 -0.69 -10.35 -5.25
N GLN A 2 0.05 -9.97 -6.29
CA GLN A 2 1.34 -9.26 -6.09
C GLN A 2 1.22 -7.89 -5.37
N CYS A 3 0.11 -7.16 -5.52
CA CYS A 3 -0.09 -5.88 -4.81
C CYS A 3 -0.43 -6.04 -3.32
N THR A 4 -0.99 -7.18 -2.90
CA THR A 4 -1.41 -7.39 -1.51
C THR A 4 -0.23 -7.74 -0.61
N THR A 5 0.76 -8.50 -1.11
CA THR A 5 2.02 -8.78 -0.38
C THR A 5 2.90 -7.56 -0.21
N THR A 6 2.97 -6.76 -1.25
CA THR A 6 3.75 -5.53 -1.21
C THR A 6 3.09 -4.50 -0.30
N GLY A 7 1.76 -4.33 -0.37
CA GLY A 7 1.00 -3.49 0.54
C GLY A 7 1.13 -3.93 2.01
N THR A 8 1.02 -5.23 2.31
CA THR A 8 1.23 -5.74 3.67
C THR A 8 2.66 -5.51 4.17
N ALA A 9 3.68 -5.69 3.33
CA ALA A 9 5.07 -5.43 3.70
C ALA A 9 5.29 -3.97 4.12
N VAL A 10 4.70 -3.02 3.38
CA VAL A 10 4.73 -1.59 3.72
C VAL A 10 4.05 -1.31 5.05
N LEU A 11 2.86 -1.86 5.29
CA LEU A 11 2.12 -1.63 6.54
C LEU A 11 2.82 -2.26 7.76
N ILE A 12 3.46 -3.42 7.58
CA ILE A 12 4.31 -4.06 8.59
C ILE A 12 5.48 -3.14 8.95
N PHE A 13 6.17 -2.60 7.94
CA PHE A 13 7.30 -1.69 8.14
C PHE A 13 6.87 -0.42 8.86
N HIS A 14 5.81 0.25 8.39
CA HIS A 14 5.26 1.45 9.02
C HIS A 14 4.87 1.21 10.48
N SER A 15 4.09 0.15 10.74
CA SER A 15 3.65 -0.22 12.09
C SER A 15 4.82 -0.54 13.02
N PHE A 16 5.89 -1.14 12.47
CA PHE A 16 7.11 -1.42 13.21
C PHE A 16 7.85 -0.14 13.56
N ILE A 17 8.11 0.74 12.59
CA ILE A 17 8.79 2.02 12.81
C ILE A 17 8.02 2.86 13.81
N LYS A 18 6.70 3.03 13.67
CA LYS A 18 5.85 3.77 14.62
C LYS A 18 5.94 3.25 16.05
N LYS A 19 6.04 1.93 16.23
CA LYS A 19 6.20 1.31 17.57
C LYS A 19 7.61 1.41 18.12
N VAL A 20 8.62 1.52 17.26
CA VAL A 20 10.02 1.71 17.66
C VAL A 20 10.31 3.18 17.95
N SER A 21 9.81 4.12 17.13
CA SER A 21 9.96 5.56 17.35
C SER A 21 9.24 6.04 18.61
N ASN A 22 8.08 5.45 18.96
CA ASN A 22 7.44 5.68 20.25
C ASN A 22 8.26 5.19 21.46
N ILE A 23 9.28 4.36 21.25
CA ILE A 23 10.22 3.90 22.27
C ILE A 23 11.54 4.69 22.20
N GLU A 24 11.89 5.21 21.03
CA GLU A 24 13.14 5.93 20.71
C GLU A 24 12.87 7.39 20.31
N GLN A 25 12.17 8.15 21.14
CA GLN A 25 12.02 9.61 20.97
C GLN A 25 13.35 10.40 21.15
N CYS A 26 14.52 9.76 20.99
CA CYS A 26 15.84 10.36 21.12
C CYS A 26 16.72 10.36 19.87
N CYS A 27 16.43 9.61 18.79
CA CYS A 27 17.35 9.57 17.65
C CYS A 27 16.64 9.39 16.30
N LEU A 28 16.83 10.38 15.42
CA LEU A 28 16.61 10.38 13.96
C LEU A 28 15.34 11.09 13.47
N GLU A 29 15.49 12.40 13.25
CA GLU A 29 14.80 13.14 12.20
C GLU A 29 15.47 12.84 10.84
N VAL A 30 14.71 12.48 9.80
CA VAL A 30 15.16 12.63 8.40
C VAL A 30 13.97 12.99 7.50
N SER A 31 14.12 14.13 6.83
CA SER A 31 13.28 14.70 5.77
C SER A 31 13.40 13.94 4.45
N ILE A 32 12.30 13.82 3.69
CA ILE A 32 12.25 13.23 2.35
C ILE A 32 11.66 14.26 1.38
N SER A 33 12.33 14.47 0.24
CA SER A 33 11.81 15.24 -0.91
C SER A 33 12.25 14.58 -2.22
N SER A 34 11.24 14.27 -3.05
CA SER A 34 11.13 14.11 -4.51
C SER A 34 12.30 13.61 -5.39
N VAL A 35 12.04 12.58 -6.22
CA VAL A 35 11.78 12.72 -7.68
C VAL A 35 11.54 11.33 -8.33
N LEU A 36 10.29 11.21 -8.78
CA LEU A 36 9.64 10.51 -9.90
C LEU A 36 9.84 9.02 -10.30
N ILE A 37 8.72 8.29 -10.10
CA ILE A 37 7.91 7.59 -11.13
C ILE A 37 8.63 6.57 -12.03
N PHE A 38 8.89 5.39 -11.46
CA PHE A 38 8.66 4.06 -12.08
C PHE A 38 8.95 2.90 -11.11
N LEU A 39 9.53 3.20 -9.94
CA LEU A 39 10.04 2.27 -8.92
C LEU A 39 9.29 2.38 -7.58
N THR A 40 8.01 2.74 -7.60
CA THR A 40 7.20 3.10 -6.42
C THR A 40 6.92 1.97 -5.42
N LEU A 41 7.35 0.72 -5.70
CA LEU A 41 7.39 -0.39 -4.73
C LEU A 41 8.78 -0.60 -4.09
N PHE A 42 9.80 0.07 -4.61
CA PHE A 42 11.20 -0.25 -4.32
C PHE A 42 11.82 0.64 -3.23
N GLN A 43 11.31 1.86 -3.03
CA GLN A 43 12.02 2.88 -2.22
C GLN A 43 11.50 3.08 -0.80
N LEU A 44 10.30 2.60 -0.45
CA LEU A 44 9.83 2.69 0.94
C LEU A 44 10.62 1.75 1.89
N CYS A 45 11.31 0.74 1.35
CA CYS A 45 12.30 -0.07 2.09
C CYS A 45 13.73 0.49 2.04
N PHE A 46 14.03 1.55 1.26
CA PHE A 46 15.37 1.74 0.67
C PHE A 46 16.08 3.09 0.85
N CYS A 47 15.52 4.04 1.59
CA CYS A 47 16.20 5.34 1.78
C CYS A 47 17.38 5.31 2.76
N ILE A 48 17.66 4.18 3.43
CA ILE A 48 18.73 4.10 4.43
C ILE A 48 19.57 2.84 4.16
N LYS A 49 20.84 3.00 3.78
CA LYS A 49 21.80 1.91 3.55
C LYS A 49 21.95 0.95 4.76
N SER A 50 21.50 1.33 5.96
CA SER A 50 21.49 0.49 7.17
C SER A 50 20.25 -0.39 7.35
N HIS A 51 19.16 -0.20 6.60
CA HIS A 51 17.85 -0.86 6.83
C HIS A 51 17.44 -1.89 5.76
N GLN A 52 18.37 -2.30 4.92
CA GLN A 52 18.15 -3.24 3.81
C GLN A 52 17.58 -4.59 4.27
N THR A 53 18.07 -5.08 5.42
CA THR A 53 17.64 -6.33 6.02
C THR A 53 16.22 -6.24 6.57
N ILE A 54 15.78 -5.06 7.03
CA ILE A 54 14.41 -4.85 7.52
C ILE A 54 13.42 -4.95 6.35
N GLY A 55 13.71 -4.31 5.22
CA GLY A 55 12.85 -4.40 4.04
C GLY A 55 12.66 -5.84 3.55
N ILE A 56 13.75 -6.61 3.46
CA ILE A 56 13.72 -8.04 3.11
C ILE A 56 12.91 -8.85 4.14
N THR A 57 13.05 -8.57 5.43
CA THR A 57 12.26 -9.25 6.48
C THR A 57 10.77 -8.93 6.37
N CYS A 58 10.40 -7.68 6.15
CA CYS A 58 9.00 -7.27 6.02
C CYS A 58 8.34 -7.91 4.80
N LEU A 59 9.06 -8.01 3.68
CA LEU A 59 8.58 -8.71 2.48
C LEU A 59 8.39 -10.21 2.73
N HIS A 60 9.35 -10.86 3.41
CA HIS A 60 9.23 -12.27 3.77
C HIS A 60 8.03 -12.52 4.71
N MET A 61 7.88 -11.70 5.76
CA MET A 61 6.74 -11.80 6.68
C MET A 61 5.40 -11.49 6.03
N ALA A 62 5.37 -10.59 5.05
CA ALA A 62 4.19 -10.31 4.25
C ALA A 62 3.75 -11.52 3.41
N GLY A 63 4.71 -12.30 2.91
CA GLY A 63 4.43 -13.59 2.27
C GLY A 63 3.71 -14.54 3.22
N TRP A 64 4.18 -14.64 4.47
CA TRP A 64 3.49 -15.43 5.49
C TRP A 64 2.10 -14.92 5.82
N ALA A 65 1.93 -13.60 5.95
CA ALA A 65 0.66 -12.99 6.29
C ALA A 65 -0.42 -13.21 5.23
N ASN A 66 -0.03 -13.28 3.96
CA ASN A 66 -0.94 -13.49 2.82
C ASN A 66 -0.97 -14.94 2.32
N GLU A 67 -0.34 -15.88 3.03
CA GLU A 67 -0.23 -17.30 2.64
C GLU A 67 0.44 -17.53 1.27
N ASP A 68 1.33 -16.61 0.87
CA ASP A 68 2.12 -16.74 -0.34
C ASP A 68 3.40 -17.56 -0.09
N LEU A 69 3.75 -18.42 -1.05
CA LEU A 69 4.93 -19.30 -0.98
C LEU A 69 6.22 -18.56 -1.32
N VAL A 70 6.57 -17.56 -0.51
CA VAL A 70 7.79 -16.77 -0.69
C VAL A 70 8.94 -17.39 0.11
N GLN A 71 9.96 -17.89 -0.59
CA GLN A 71 11.15 -18.42 0.08
C GLN A 71 12.09 -17.30 0.54
N LEU A 72 12.61 -17.42 1.76
CA LEU A 72 13.59 -16.48 2.31
C LEU A 72 14.85 -16.35 1.43
N ARG A 73 15.28 -17.46 0.80
CA ARG A 73 16.41 -17.49 -0.14
C ARG A 73 16.21 -16.50 -1.29
N ASP A 74 15.05 -16.58 -1.94
CA ASP A 74 14.71 -15.71 -3.07
C ASP A 74 14.61 -14.25 -2.63
N CYS A 75 14.00 -13.95 -1.47
CA CYS A 75 13.96 -12.61 -0.90
C CYS A 75 15.37 -12.02 -0.68
N ILE A 76 16.30 -12.82 -0.15
CA ILE A 76 17.68 -12.38 0.10
C ILE A 76 18.41 -12.13 -1.22
N MET A 77 18.33 -13.08 -2.16
CA MET A 77 19.04 -12.99 -3.44
C MET A 77 18.54 -11.82 -4.29
N ILE A 78 17.22 -11.67 -4.40
CA ILE A 78 16.58 -10.58 -5.15
C ILE A 78 16.88 -9.25 -4.45
N GLY A 79 16.69 -9.16 -3.13
CA GLY A 79 17.01 -7.96 -2.36
C GLY A 79 18.47 -7.53 -2.54
N TYR A 80 19.41 -8.47 -2.46
CA TYR A 80 20.85 -8.19 -2.64
C TYR A 80 21.20 -7.80 -4.08
N ARG A 81 20.60 -8.44 -5.09
CA ARG A 81 20.85 -8.11 -6.50
C ARG A 81 20.41 -6.70 -6.83
N ILE A 82 19.27 -6.27 -6.32
CA ILE A 82 18.77 -4.93 -6.63
C ILE A 82 19.60 -3.85 -5.92
N LEU A 83 20.08 -4.16 -4.72
CA LEU A 83 21.00 -3.34 -3.95
C LEU A 83 22.40 -3.17 -4.55
N HIS A 84 22.89 -4.26 -5.10
CA HIS A 84 24.24 -4.39 -5.57
C HIS A 84 24.21 -5.00 -6.97
N PRO A 85 23.73 -4.25 -7.98
CA PRO A 85 23.51 -4.77 -9.33
C PRO A 85 24.80 -5.30 -9.98
N ALA A 86 25.95 -4.76 -9.58
CA ALA A 86 27.26 -5.17 -10.06
C ALA A 86 27.92 -6.31 -9.23
N LYS A 87 27.28 -6.81 -8.17
CA LYS A 87 27.86 -7.85 -7.30
C LYS A 87 26.98 -9.08 -7.27
N GLU A 88 27.58 -10.23 -7.55
CA GLU A 88 26.92 -11.51 -7.36
C GLU A 88 26.99 -11.96 -5.89
N LEU A 89 25.91 -12.60 -5.43
CA LEU A 89 25.86 -13.27 -4.13
C LEU A 89 25.73 -14.77 -4.37
N SER A 90 26.72 -15.52 -3.90
CA SER A 90 26.64 -16.98 -3.87
C SER A 90 25.89 -17.44 -2.62
N GLU A 91 25.01 -18.43 -2.77
CA GLU A 91 24.26 -19.06 -1.66
C GLU A 91 25.18 -19.70 -0.61
N HIS A 92 26.35 -20.18 -1.03
CA HIS A 92 27.34 -20.79 -0.13
C HIS A 92 28.32 -19.76 0.46
N SER A 93 28.16 -18.47 0.14
CA SER A 93 29.03 -17.44 0.68
C SER A 93 28.76 -17.20 2.16
N GLY A 94 29.82 -16.97 2.95
CA GLY A 94 29.66 -16.56 4.36
C GLY A 94 28.86 -15.25 4.52
N ARG A 95 28.79 -14.41 3.48
CA ARG A 95 27.96 -13.20 3.47
C ARG A 95 26.47 -13.53 3.42
N TYR A 96 26.05 -14.50 2.59
CA TYR A 96 24.67 -14.98 2.56
C TYR A 96 24.25 -15.51 3.93
N PHE A 97 25.05 -16.37 4.57
CA PHE A 97 24.77 -16.88 5.91
C PHE A 97 24.62 -15.78 6.96
N LYS A 98 25.48 -14.74 6.93
CA LYS A 98 25.36 -13.58 7.83
C LYS A 98 24.05 -12.82 7.62
N LEU A 99 23.65 -12.57 6.37
CA LEU A 99 22.38 -11.92 6.05
C LEU A 99 21.19 -12.76 6.50
N TRP A 100 21.22 -14.06 6.21
CA TRP A 100 20.19 -15.01 6.60
C TRP A 100 19.97 -15.03 8.12
N HIS A 101 21.05 -15.14 8.91
CA HIS A 101 20.96 -15.09 10.37
C HIS A 101 20.44 -13.74 10.89
N SER A 102 20.83 -12.64 10.24
CA SER A 102 20.36 -11.30 10.62
C SER A 102 18.86 -11.14 10.36
N ILE A 103 18.38 -11.65 9.23
CA ILE A 103 16.95 -11.64 8.86
C ILE A 103 16.15 -12.50 9.83
N ALA A 104 16.58 -13.73 10.11
CA ALA A 104 15.89 -14.60 11.07
C ALA A 104 15.79 -13.98 12.47
N ARG A 105 16.79 -13.18 12.88
CA ARG A 105 16.76 -12.42 14.15
C ARG A 105 15.80 -11.23 14.07
N LEU A 106 15.86 -10.45 13.00
CA LEU A 106 14.99 -9.28 12.78
C LEU A 106 13.52 -9.67 12.68
N GLU A 107 13.21 -10.76 12.00
CA GLU A 107 11.86 -11.29 11.86
C GLU A 107 11.22 -11.57 13.23
N ARG A 108 11.93 -12.28 14.11
CA ARG A 108 11.50 -12.51 15.51
C ARG A 108 11.35 -11.20 16.28
N PHE A 109 12.21 -10.23 16.04
CA PHE A 109 12.14 -8.92 16.68
C PHE A 109 10.90 -8.14 16.26
N ILE A 110 10.64 -8.05 14.95
CA ILE A 110 9.49 -7.35 14.38
C ILE A 110 8.18 -8.03 14.83
N LEU A 111 8.10 -9.36 14.78
CA LEU A 111 6.95 -10.12 15.28
C LEU A 111 6.63 -9.79 16.73
N ARG A 112 7.63 -9.76 17.61
CA ARG A 112 7.44 -9.39 19.02
C ARG A 112 6.94 -7.96 19.20
N LYS A 113 7.50 -6.99 18.45
CA LYS A 113 7.07 -5.59 18.49
C LYS A 113 5.64 -5.42 17.95
N LEU A 114 5.27 -6.17 16.93
CA LEU A 114 3.92 -6.20 16.39
C LEU A 114 2.94 -7.06 17.21
N ARG A 115 3.41 -7.71 18.28
CA ARG A 115 2.62 -8.66 19.10
C ARG A 115 2.00 -9.77 18.25
N TYR A 116 2.74 -10.23 17.24
CA TYR A 116 2.31 -11.26 16.28
C TYR A 116 1.04 -10.89 15.48
N ASN A 117 0.65 -9.60 15.47
CA ASN A 117 -0.45 -9.14 14.64
C ASN A 117 0.08 -8.69 13.27
N LEU A 118 -0.07 -9.57 12.27
CA LEU A 118 0.26 -9.31 10.87
C LEU A 118 -0.99 -9.17 9.99
N GLN A 119 -2.19 -9.14 10.58
CA GLN A 119 -3.44 -9.05 9.84
C GLN A 119 -3.75 -7.57 9.53
N PHE A 120 -3.34 -7.14 8.34
CA PHE A 120 -3.66 -5.81 7.83
C PHE A 120 -4.77 -5.90 6.79
N ALA A 121 -5.91 -5.26 7.06
CA ALA A 121 -7.02 -5.22 6.12
C ALA A 121 -6.60 -4.53 4.82
N GLN A 122 -6.59 -5.28 3.71
CA GLN A 122 -6.14 -4.75 2.42
C GLN A 122 -7.27 -4.00 1.71
N PRO A 123 -7.07 -2.73 1.31
CA PRO A 123 -8.10 -1.96 0.60
C PRO A 123 -8.40 -2.53 -0.80
N HIS A 124 -7.47 -3.26 -1.42
CA HIS A 124 -7.66 -3.84 -2.75
C HIS A 124 -8.85 -4.81 -2.83
N LYS A 125 -9.12 -5.56 -1.75
CA LYS A 125 -10.27 -6.47 -1.67
C LYS A 125 -11.59 -5.71 -1.78
N TYR A 126 -11.69 -4.58 -1.06
CA TYR A 126 -12.87 -3.72 -1.10
C TYR A 126 -13.01 -3.00 -2.42
N LEU A 127 -11.90 -2.49 -2.96
CA LEU A 127 -11.87 -1.78 -4.25
C LEU A 127 -12.46 -2.65 -5.37
N LEU A 128 -12.01 -3.90 -5.50
CA LEU A 128 -12.48 -4.80 -6.55
C LEU A 128 -13.98 -5.08 -6.41
N ASN A 129 -14.44 -5.35 -5.18
CA ASN A 129 -15.86 -5.56 -4.92
C ASN A 129 -16.71 -4.33 -5.29
N TYR A 130 -16.24 -3.12 -4.96
CA TYR A 130 -16.95 -1.89 -5.28
C TYR A 130 -16.95 -1.60 -6.79
N LEU A 131 -15.83 -1.79 -7.48
CA LEU A 131 -15.73 -1.59 -8.93
C LEU A 131 -16.61 -2.57 -9.73
N MET A 132 -16.75 -3.82 -9.27
CA MET A 132 -17.66 -4.81 -9.88
C MET A 132 -19.13 -4.42 -9.70
N ASN A 133 -19.50 -3.94 -8.51
CA ASN A 133 -20.86 -3.49 -8.27
C ASN A 133 -21.20 -2.19 -9.02
N LEU A 134 -20.23 -1.27 -9.13
CA LEU A 134 -20.39 0.00 -9.84
C LEU A 134 -20.48 -0.17 -11.36
N SER A 135 -19.83 -1.16 -11.96
CA SER A 135 -19.96 -1.36 -13.41
C SER A 135 -21.36 -1.73 -13.81
N ASN A 136 -22.03 -2.60 -13.03
CA ASN A 136 -23.44 -2.93 -13.26
C ASN A 136 -24.34 -1.69 -13.26
N TRP A 137 -23.96 -0.61 -12.55
CA TRP A 137 -24.70 0.65 -12.52
C TRP A 137 -24.36 1.58 -13.70
N LEU A 138 -23.19 1.40 -14.35
CA LEU A 138 -22.68 2.24 -15.44
C LEU A 138 -22.87 1.63 -16.83
N GLU A 139 -22.98 0.30 -16.94
CA GLU A 139 -23.01 -0.52 -18.17
C GLU A 139 -24.13 -0.16 -19.18
N ARG A 140 -25.08 0.72 -18.82
CA ARG A 140 -26.15 1.18 -19.73
C ARG A 140 -25.92 2.55 -20.36
N ARG A 141 -24.92 3.32 -19.90
CA ARG A 141 -24.77 4.75 -20.27
C ARG A 141 -23.34 5.20 -20.60
N VAL A 142 -22.32 4.45 -20.17
CA VAL A 142 -20.92 4.84 -20.34
C VAL A 142 -20.25 3.91 -21.36
N ILE A 143 -19.36 4.46 -22.19
CA ILE A 143 -18.55 3.71 -23.16
C ILE A 143 -17.62 2.76 -22.38
N ASP A 144 -17.54 1.49 -22.79
CA ASP A 144 -16.71 0.46 -22.14
C ASP A 144 -15.27 0.92 -21.90
N GLU A 145 -14.68 1.66 -22.85
CA GLU A 145 -13.33 2.23 -22.71
C GLU A 145 -13.18 3.19 -21.54
N GLN A 146 -14.20 4.01 -21.23
CA GLN A 146 -14.14 4.97 -20.14
C GLN A 146 -14.29 4.27 -18.78
N ILE A 147 -15.08 3.19 -18.71
CA ILE A 147 -15.18 2.32 -17.53
C ILE A 147 -13.83 1.64 -17.27
N VAL A 148 -13.17 1.14 -18.31
CA VAL A 148 -11.84 0.52 -18.20
C VAL A 148 -10.81 1.53 -17.70
N LYS A 149 -10.79 2.75 -18.26
CA LYS A 149 -9.90 3.83 -17.80
C LYS A 149 -10.14 4.16 -16.32
N MET A 150 -11.39 4.31 -15.89
CA MET A 150 -11.73 4.57 -14.49
C MET A 150 -11.24 3.46 -13.55
N ARG A 151 -11.42 2.19 -13.91
CA ARG A 151 -10.95 1.04 -13.10
C ARG A 151 -9.43 1.06 -12.95
N ILE A 152 -8.70 1.30 -14.03
CA ILE A 152 -7.24 1.37 -14.01
C ILE A 152 -6.77 2.53 -13.13
N SER A 153 -7.37 3.71 -13.28
CA SER A 153 -7.06 4.89 -12.46
C SER A 153 -7.31 4.63 -10.98
N ALA A 154 -8.44 4.02 -10.63
CA ALA A 154 -8.77 3.70 -9.23
C ALA A 154 -7.77 2.71 -8.61
N VAL A 155 -7.31 1.72 -9.37
CA VAL A 155 -6.27 0.78 -8.92
C VAL A 155 -4.93 1.48 -8.72
N LYS A 156 -4.52 2.36 -9.64
CA LYS A 156 -3.26 3.13 -9.55
C LYS A 156 -3.26 4.07 -8.34
N ILE A 157 -4.31 4.87 -8.18
CA ILE A 157 -4.46 5.77 -7.03
C ILE A 157 -4.35 5.00 -5.71
N LEU A 158 -4.98 3.82 -5.64
CA LEU A 158 -4.91 2.99 -4.44
C LEU A 158 -3.50 2.40 -4.20
N GLN A 159 -2.75 2.11 -5.26
CA GLN A 159 -1.35 1.69 -5.13
C GLN A 159 -0.48 2.84 -4.61
N ASP A 160 -0.71 4.05 -5.10
CA ASP A 160 0.03 5.24 -4.67
C ASP A 160 -0.26 5.60 -3.21
N CYS A 161 -1.45 5.27 -2.68
CA CYS A 161 -1.76 5.45 -1.25
C CYS A 161 -0.76 4.76 -0.32
N TYR A 162 -0.10 3.66 -0.72
CA TYR A 162 0.92 3.00 0.12
C TYR A 162 2.22 3.81 0.25
N LEU A 163 2.43 4.84 -0.59
CA LEU A 163 3.54 5.77 -0.44
C LEU A 163 3.40 6.62 0.83
N LYS A 164 2.17 6.85 1.29
CA LYS A 164 1.85 7.56 2.53
C LYS A 164 1.13 6.61 3.50
N PRO A 165 1.86 5.70 4.18
CA PRO A 165 1.25 4.66 5.03
C PRO A 165 0.47 5.23 6.22
N GLU A 166 0.72 6.48 6.61
CA GLU A 166 -0.05 7.23 7.61
C GLU A 166 -1.56 7.31 7.28
N LEU A 167 -1.92 7.30 6.00
CA LEU A 167 -3.32 7.27 5.56
C LEU A 167 -4.09 6.06 6.12
N PHE A 168 -3.40 4.93 6.34
CA PHE A 168 -3.98 3.69 6.85
C PHE A 168 -4.11 3.65 8.37
N ASP A 169 -3.47 4.58 9.08
CA ASP A 169 -3.63 4.72 10.53
C ASP A 169 -4.98 5.41 10.86
N ASP A 170 -5.28 6.48 10.13
CA ASP A 170 -6.45 7.33 10.41
C ASP A 170 -7.71 6.88 9.67
N ASN A 171 -7.56 6.02 8.66
CA ASN A 171 -8.66 5.62 7.80
C ASN A 171 -8.73 4.11 7.66
N SER A 172 -9.95 3.57 7.73
CA SER A 172 -10.15 2.16 7.45
C SER A 172 -10.04 1.86 5.97
N SER A 173 -9.53 0.68 5.65
CA SER A 173 -9.33 0.17 4.29
C SER A 173 -10.52 0.36 3.33
N PRO A 174 -11.80 0.12 3.72
CA PRO A 174 -12.92 0.38 2.81
C PRO A 174 -13.09 1.87 2.45
N THR A 175 -12.76 2.80 3.35
CA THR A 175 -12.87 4.22 3.05
C THR A 175 -11.76 4.71 2.12
N ILE A 176 -10.56 4.15 2.24
CA ILE A 176 -9.48 4.40 1.28
C ILE A 176 -9.88 3.92 -0.12
N SER A 177 -10.49 2.73 -0.21
CA SER A 177 -11.01 2.22 -1.50
C SER A 177 -12.10 3.11 -2.10
N ILE A 178 -13.02 3.62 -1.26
CA ILE A 178 -14.07 4.54 -1.71
C ILE A 178 -13.45 5.85 -2.23
N ALA A 179 -12.46 6.42 -1.53
CA ALA A 179 -11.79 7.65 -1.96
C ALA A 179 -11.02 7.47 -3.27
N ALA A 180 -10.31 6.35 -3.44
CA ALA A 180 -9.63 6.03 -4.70
C ALA A 180 -10.61 5.95 -5.89
N ILE A 181 -11.79 5.34 -5.68
CA ILE A 181 -12.84 5.30 -6.70
C ILE A 181 -13.43 6.70 -6.93
N TYR A 182 -13.68 7.46 -5.87
CA TYR A 182 -14.23 8.80 -5.96
C TYR A 182 -13.33 9.73 -6.78
N LEU A 183 -12.02 9.72 -6.51
CA LEU A 183 -11.02 10.44 -7.29
C LEU A 183 -10.99 9.96 -8.73
N ALA A 184 -10.98 8.64 -8.98
CA ALA A 184 -10.98 8.09 -10.33
C ALA A 184 -12.22 8.52 -11.14
N LEU A 185 -13.41 8.51 -10.53
CA LEU A 185 -14.64 8.99 -11.15
C LEU A 185 -14.55 10.47 -11.52
N LYS A 186 -14.00 11.30 -10.63
CA LYS A 186 -13.79 12.73 -10.87
C LYS A 186 -12.80 12.98 -12.00
N ILE A 187 -11.67 12.27 -12.02
CA ILE A 187 -10.63 12.37 -13.07
C ILE A 187 -11.20 11.94 -14.43
N CYS A 188 -12.04 10.90 -14.46
CA CYS A 188 -12.66 10.41 -15.69
C CYS A 188 -13.94 11.17 -16.09
N GLY A 189 -14.40 12.15 -15.29
CA GLY A 189 -15.62 12.90 -15.55
C GLY A 189 -16.91 12.07 -15.53
N ILE A 190 -16.93 10.94 -14.82
CA ILE A 190 -18.08 10.02 -14.77
C ILE A 190 -18.96 10.35 -13.56
N SER A 191 -20.23 10.66 -13.79
CA SER A 191 -21.24 10.76 -12.74
C SER A 191 -22.05 9.47 -12.62
N ILE A 192 -22.30 9.02 -11.39
CA ILE A 192 -23.13 7.85 -11.14
C ILE A 192 -24.62 8.26 -11.16
N PRO A 193 -25.48 7.58 -11.94
CA PRO A 193 -26.84 8.04 -12.26
C PRO A 193 -27.86 7.97 -11.12
N TYR A 194 -27.51 7.45 -9.94
CA TYR A 194 -28.41 7.41 -8.78
C TYR A 194 -28.66 8.80 -8.13
N ALA A 195 -28.18 9.87 -8.77
CA ALA A 195 -28.29 11.23 -8.27
C ALA A 195 -29.53 12.00 -8.76
N ASP A 196 -30.41 11.38 -9.58
CA ASP A 196 -31.52 12.07 -10.28
C ASP A 196 -32.89 12.01 -9.54
N ASN A 197 -32.96 11.51 -8.30
CA ASN A 197 -34.18 11.54 -7.48
C ASN A 197 -34.10 12.63 -6.40
N ASP A 198 -35.25 13.15 -5.93
CA ASP A 198 -35.39 14.33 -5.04
C ASP A 198 -34.56 14.27 -3.73
N ASP A 199 -34.13 13.09 -3.27
CA ASP A 199 -33.15 12.87 -2.21
C ASP A 199 -32.06 11.89 -2.66
N PRO A 200 -31.03 12.33 -3.40
CA PRO A 200 -30.05 11.40 -3.96
C PRO A 200 -29.09 10.94 -2.86
N VAL A 201 -29.27 9.70 -2.41
CA VAL A 201 -28.29 9.04 -1.54
C VAL A 201 -27.01 8.82 -2.36
N PRO A 202 -25.88 9.44 -1.99
CA PRO A 202 -24.66 9.28 -2.76
C PRO A 202 -24.16 7.83 -2.73
N TRP A 203 -23.61 7.38 -3.86
CA TRP A 203 -23.22 5.99 -4.09
C TRP A 203 -22.32 5.40 -2.99
N TRP A 204 -21.43 6.21 -2.39
CA TRP A 204 -20.52 5.75 -1.35
C TRP A 204 -21.22 5.41 -0.02
N LYS A 205 -22.39 6.00 0.26
CA LYS A 205 -23.16 5.69 1.48
C LYS A 205 -23.73 4.27 1.44
N VAL A 206 -23.91 3.68 0.27
CA VAL A 206 -24.33 2.26 0.13
C VAL A 206 -23.27 1.33 0.71
N TYR A 207 -21.99 1.65 0.52
CA TYR A 207 -20.88 0.86 1.05
C TYR A 207 -20.52 1.24 2.48
N ARG A 208 -20.58 2.53 2.81
CA ARG A 208 -20.31 3.03 4.16
C ARG A 208 -21.27 4.17 4.54
N PRO A 209 -22.38 3.86 5.25
CA PRO A 209 -23.38 4.86 5.64
C PRO A 209 -22.81 5.96 6.56
N SER A 210 -21.82 5.63 7.37
CA SER A 210 -21.17 6.55 8.32
C SER A 210 -20.19 7.54 7.67
N LEU A 211 -19.92 7.42 6.37
CA LEU A 211 -18.95 8.27 5.68
C LEU A 211 -19.60 9.60 5.25
N THR A 212 -19.10 10.71 5.78
CA THR A 212 -19.50 12.06 5.37
C THR A 212 -18.74 12.51 4.12
N LEU A 213 -19.35 13.42 3.36
CA LEU A 213 -18.71 14.03 2.19
C LEU A 213 -17.43 14.79 2.58
N GLU A 214 -17.47 15.54 3.68
CA GLU A 214 -16.33 16.31 4.18
C GLU A 214 -15.12 15.41 4.45
N ARG A 215 -15.32 14.28 5.16
CA ARG A 215 -14.24 13.33 5.43
C ARG A 215 -13.71 12.69 4.15
N LEU A 216 -14.58 12.42 3.18
CA LEU A 216 -14.19 11.90 1.88
C LEU A 216 -13.33 12.91 1.09
N ILE A 217 -13.70 14.19 1.10
CA ILE A 217 -12.95 15.26 0.43
C ILE A 217 -11.58 15.46 1.08
N VAL A 218 -11.53 15.50 2.43
CA VAL A 218 -10.25 15.57 3.17
C VAL A 218 -9.35 14.41 2.76
N LEU A 219 -9.86 13.18 2.80
CA LEU A 219 -9.06 12.02 2.39
C LEU A 219 -8.59 12.10 0.93
N CYS A 220 -9.43 12.61 0.03
CA CYS A 220 -9.05 12.79 -1.37
C CYS A 220 -7.92 13.82 -1.51
N ASN A 221 -7.95 14.89 -0.73
CA ASN A 221 -6.88 15.88 -0.70
C ASN A 221 -5.59 15.27 -0.13
N ASP A 222 -5.68 14.50 0.95
CA ASP A 222 -4.52 13.81 1.54
C ASP A 222 -3.86 12.83 0.55
N ILE A 223 -4.66 12.20 -0.32
CA ILE A 223 -4.17 11.35 -1.42
C ILE A 223 -3.55 12.20 -2.53
N LEU A 224 -4.13 13.35 -2.86
CA LEU A 224 -3.60 14.25 -3.89
C LEU A 224 -2.27 14.89 -3.49
N GLU A 225 -2.01 15.12 -2.20
CA GLU A 225 -0.72 15.57 -1.68
C GLU A 225 0.44 14.66 -2.11
N ILE A 226 0.19 13.36 -2.26
CA ILE A 226 1.20 12.39 -2.73
C ILE A 226 1.79 12.81 -4.09
N TYR A 227 1.00 13.47 -4.94
CA TYR A 227 1.42 13.95 -6.25
C TYR A 227 1.92 15.41 -6.23
N GLN A 228 1.81 16.12 -5.11
CA GLN A 228 2.35 17.48 -4.95
C GLN A 228 3.78 17.46 -4.43
N ASP A 229 4.14 16.43 -3.68
CA ASP A 229 5.51 16.18 -3.18
C ASP A 229 6.43 15.55 -4.25
N GLU A 230 5.97 15.45 -5.51
CA GLU A 230 6.76 15.07 -6.70
C GLU A 230 7.42 16.27 -7.38
#